data_AF-A0A285UM82-F1
#
_entry.id   AF-A0A285UM82-F1
#
_cell.length_a   1.000
_cell.length_b   1.000
_cell.length_c   1.000
_cell.angle_alpha   90.00
_cell.angle_beta   90.00
_cell.angle_gamma   90.00
#
_symmetry.space_group_name_H-M   'P 1'
#
loop_
_entity.id
_entity.type
_entity.pdbx_description
1 polymer ?
#
loop_
_entity_poly.entity_id
_entity_poly.type
_entity_poly.pdbx_seq_one_letter_code
_entity_poly.pdbx_strand_id
1 'polypeptide(L)'
;MFRARLAALAFMLLSALTAAAETYTPDSNTAQAITGRIDLDDAGITFENGAHMAFGERVADTLIYFEKPVQASVYRIAEPSDPVLLNGNSFCGQPVTYVATWADGKDRIVIAYNGADVPKSDEGMCALYVYQ
;
A
#
# COMPACT_ATOMS: atom_id res chain seq x y z
N MET A 1 -5.67 64.09 8.55
CA MET A 1 -6.19 62.90 7.84
C MET A 1 -5.03 62.25 7.10
N PHE A 2 -4.60 61.04 7.49
CA PHE A 2 -4.06 59.99 6.61
C PHE A 2 -3.84 58.74 7.48
N ARG A 3 -4.79 57.80 7.40
CA ARG A 3 -4.68 56.45 7.96
C ARG A 3 -4.20 55.55 6.83
N ALA A 4 -3.06 54.91 6.95
CA ALA A 4 -2.64 53.83 6.04
C ALA A 4 -2.32 52.58 6.87
N ARG A 5 -3.00 51.50 6.51
CA ARG A 5 -3.28 50.29 7.28
C ARG A 5 -2.07 49.35 7.32
N LEU A 6 -1.83 48.72 8.48
CA LEU A 6 -0.97 47.54 8.58
C LEU A 6 -1.57 46.41 7.74
N ALA A 7 -0.81 45.88 6.78
CA ALA A 7 -1.12 44.62 6.12
C ALA A 7 -0.44 43.49 6.91
N ALA A 8 -1.22 42.72 7.65
CA ALA A 8 -0.76 41.48 8.26
C ALA A 8 -0.84 40.36 7.21
N LEU A 9 0.31 39.84 6.77
CA LEU A 9 0.37 38.60 5.99
C LEU A 9 0.10 37.43 6.94
N ALA A 10 -1.07 36.81 6.84
CA ALA A 10 -1.37 35.54 7.49
C ALA A 10 -0.74 34.40 6.68
N PHE A 11 0.35 33.82 7.18
CA PHE A 11 0.95 32.60 6.64
C PHE A 11 0.08 31.41 7.09
N MET A 12 -0.86 30.98 6.25
CA MET A 12 -1.62 29.75 6.48
C MET A 12 -0.68 28.56 6.26
N LEU A 13 -0.22 27.93 7.35
CA LEU A 13 0.40 26.61 7.33
C LEU A 13 -0.68 25.60 6.95
N LEU A 14 -0.73 25.20 5.68
CA LEU A 14 -1.50 24.05 5.24
C LEU A 14 -0.75 22.79 5.70
N SER A 15 -1.10 22.28 6.88
CA SER A 15 -0.62 20.97 7.33
C SER A 15 -1.29 19.91 6.47
N ALA A 16 -0.62 19.42 5.44
CA ALA A 16 -1.01 18.17 4.80
C ALA A 16 -0.86 17.05 5.84
N LEU A 17 -1.96 16.49 6.33
CA LEU A 17 -1.93 15.26 7.10
C LEU A 17 -1.58 14.12 6.13
N THR A 18 -0.30 13.82 5.99
CA THR A 18 0.11 12.52 5.46
C THR A 18 -0.24 11.48 6.52
N ALA A 19 -0.99 10.44 6.16
CA ALA A 19 -1.12 9.26 7.02
C ALA A 19 0.31 8.76 7.29
N ALA A 20 0.64 8.52 8.55
CA ALA A 20 1.97 8.01 8.89
C ALA A 20 2.07 6.56 8.41
N ALA A 21 3.16 6.22 7.72
CA ALA A 21 3.50 4.84 7.41
C ALA A 21 3.53 4.00 8.70
N GLU A 22 2.87 2.86 8.65
CA GLU A 22 2.85 1.89 9.73
C GLU A 22 3.78 0.72 9.36
N THR A 23 4.63 0.35 10.31
CA THR A 23 5.57 -0.78 10.15
C THR A 23 4.88 -2.08 10.55
N TYR A 24 4.91 -3.07 9.67
CA TYR A 24 4.34 -4.38 9.89
C TYR A 24 5.40 -5.49 9.79
N THR A 25 5.26 -6.52 10.62
CA THR A 25 6.15 -7.70 10.64
C THR A 25 5.46 -8.91 10.03
N PRO A 26 6.09 -9.66 9.11
CA PRO A 26 5.45 -10.84 8.51
C PRO A 26 5.09 -11.92 9.52
N ASP A 27 3.92 -12.55 9.37
CA ASP A 27 3.45 -13.64 10.24
C ASP A 27 4.02 -15.03 9.87
N SER A 28 4.86 -15.10 8.82
CA SER A 28 5.49 -16.37 8.42
C SER A 28 6.96 -16.22 8.06
N ASN A 29 7.73 -17.30 8.29
CA ASN A 29 9.15 -17.37 7.89
C ASN A 29 9.33 -17.18 6.38
N THR A 30 8.37 -17.65 5.57
CA THR A 30 8.40 -17.48 4.11
C THR A 30 8.27 -16.01 3.75
N ALA A 31 7.27 -15.32 4.31
CA ALA A 31 7.09 -13.88 4.07
C ALA A 31 8.29 -13.08 4.60
N GLN A 32 8.82 -13.42 5.78
CA GLN A 32 10.04 -12.82 6.33
C GLN A 32 11.26 -13.00 5.41
N ALA A 33 11.38 -14.15 4.75
CA ALA A 33 12.49 -14.40 3.81
C ALA A 33 12.31 -13.70 2.45
N ILE A 34 11.09 -13.32 2.09
CA ILE A 34 10.77 -12.64 0.83
C ILE A 34 10.75 -11.12 1.03
N THR A 35 9.79 -10.61 1.81
CA THR A 35 9.52 -9.18 1.94
C THR A 35 10.26 -8.54 3.12
N GLY A 36 10.47 -9.31 4.18
CA GLY A 36 10.86 -8.78 5.47
C GLY A 36 9.78 -7.86 6.04
N ARG A 37 10.14 -7.01 7.01
CA ARG A 37 9.25 -5.94 7.47
C ARG A 37 8.88 -5.01 6.32
N ILE A 38 7.67 -4.48 6.38
CA ILE A 38 7.21 -3.46 5.45
C ILE A 38 6.78 -2.22 6.20
N ASP A 39 6.99 -1.06 5.61
CA ASP A 39 6.26 0.15 5.96
C ASP A 39 5.15 0.34 4.91
N LEU A 40 3.91 0.51 5.37
CA LEU A 40 2.72 0.58 4.52
C LEU A 40 1.88 1.81 4.89
N ASP A 41 1.50 2.58 3.87
CA ASP A 41 0.52 3.67 3.95
C ASP A 41 -0.31 3.76 2.66
N ASP A 42 -0.98 4.90 2.44
CA ASP A 42 -1.72 5.21 1.23
C ASP A 42 -0.84 5.60 0.04
N ALA A 43 0.45 5.85 0.26
CA ALA A 43 1.42 6.19 -0.79
C ALA A 43 2.13 4.95 -1.35
N GLY A 44 2.27 3.86 -0.58
CA GLY A 44 2.85 2.62 -1.10
C GLY A 44 3.32 1.62 -0.06
N ILE A 45 4.18 0.71 -0.52
CA ILE A 45 4.87 -0.28 0.31
C ILE A 45 6.37 -0.04 0.22
N THR A 46 7.03 0.16 1.36
CA THR A 46 8.49 0.11 1.45
C THR A 46 8.89 -1.20 2.09
N PHE A 47 9.73 -1.98 1.40
CA PHE A 47 10.21 -3.28 1.86
C PHE A 47 11.49 -3.15 2.70
N GLU A 48 11.85 -4.19 3.45
CA GLU A 48 12.99 -4.17 4.38
C GLU A 48 14.34 -3.86 3.68
N ASN A 49 14.49 -4.25 2.42
CA ASN A 49 15.69 -3.95 1.63
C ASN A 49 15.73 -2.52 1.05
N GLY A 50 14.72 -1.69 1.33
CA GLY A 50 14.57 -0.33 0.82
C GLY A 50 13.92 -0.22 -0.56
N ALA A 51 13.55 -1.34 -1.20
CA ALA A 51 12.72 -1.28 -2.40
C ALA A 51 11.36 -0.65 -2.07
N HIS A 52 10.81 0.10 -3.01
CA HIS A 52 9.54 0.80 -2.82
C HIS A 52 8.60 0.54 -4.00
N MET A 53 7.34 0.24 -3.70
CA MET A 53 6.24 0.15 -4.65
C MET A 53 5.22 1.25 -4.37
N ALA A 54 5.18 2.23 -5.26
CA ALA A 54 4.26 3.36 -5.13
C ALA A 54 2.83 2.98 -5.54
N PHE A 55 1.87 3.34 -4.70
CA PHE A 55 0.46 3.31 -5.04
C PHE A 55 0.10 4.54 -5.90
N GLY A 56 -0.75 4.30 -6.88
CA GLY A 56 -1.45 5.34 -7.62
C GLY A 56 -2.84 5.54 -7.02
N GLU A 57 -3.86 5.57 -7.87
CA GLU A 57 -5.24 5.74 -7.45
C GLU A 57 -5.76 4.53 -6.64
N ARG A 58 -6.51 4.81 -5.57
CA ARG A 58 -7.37 3.82 -4.92
C ARG A 58 -8.63 3.62 -5.76
N VAL A 59 -8.77 2.44 -6.36
CA VAL A 59 -9.79 2.12 -7.36
C VAL A 59 -11.00 1.37 -6.79
N ALA A 60 -10.90 0.83 -5.58
CA ALA A 60 -12.02 0.23 -4.85
C ALA A 60 -11.78 0.22 -3.34
N ASP A 61 -12.86 0.16 -2.57
CA ASP A 61 -12.88 0.10 -1.09
C ASP A 61 -13.45 -1.24 -0.56
N THR A 62 -13.67 -2.22 -1.44
CA THR A 62 -14.21 -3.53 -1.08
C THR A 62 -13.67 -4.60 -2.01
N LEU A 63 -13.46 -5.80 -1.47
CA LEU A 63 -13.04 -6.98 -2.19
C LEU A 63 -13.83 -8.20 -1.69
N ILE A 64 -14.06 -9.20 -2.53
CA ILE A 64 -14.50 -10.52 -2.06
C ILE A 64 -13.27 -11.35 -1.67
N TYR A 65 -13.23 -11.81 -0.43
CA TYR A 65 -12.17 -12.69 0.08
C TYR A 65 -12.83 -13.92 0.70
N PHE A 66 -12.52 -15.12 0.19
CA PHE A 66 -13.20 -16.37 0.58
C PHE A 66 -14.74 -16.22 0.62
N GLU A 67 -15.31 -15.80 -0.52
CA GLU A 67 -16.76 -15.62 -0.74
C GLU A 67 -17.43 -14.56 0.15
N LYS A 68 -16.66 -13.80 0.94
CA LYS A 68 -17.19 -12.76 1.83
C LYS A 68 -16.67 -11.37 1.44
N PRO A 69 -17.51 -10.33 1.46
CA PRO A 69 -17.04 -8.97 1.25
C PRO A 69 -16.20 -8.51 2.45
N VAL A 70 -15.03 -7.96 2.18
CA VAL A 70 -14.14 -7.31 3.15
C VAL A 70 -13.94 -5.84 2.79
N GLN A 71 -13.78 -4.97 3.79
CA GLN A 71 -13.45 -3.56 3.59
C GLN A 71 -11.96 -3.43 3.30
N ALA A 72 -11.60 -3.37 2.02
CA ALA A 72 -10.23 -3.39 1.55
C ALA A 72 -9.93 -2.19 0.67
N SER A 73 -8.78 -1.57 0.88
CA SER A 73 -8.27 -0.56 -0.04
C SER A 73 -7.58 -1.25 -1.20
N VAL A 74 -8.11 -1.09 -2.41
CA VAL A 74 -7.52 -1.62 -3.65
C VAL A 74 -6.85 -0.46 -4.39
N TYR A 75 -5.53 -0.52 -4.50
CA TYR A 75 -4.72 0.48 -5.19
C TYR A 75 -4.24 -0.06 -6.53
N ARG A 76 -4.29 0.79 -7.56
CA ARG A 76 -3.47 0.60 -8.77
C ARG A 76 -2.02 0.92 -8.39
N ILE A 77 -1.06 0.12 -8.86
CA ILE A 77 0.36 0.49 -8.75
C ILE A 77 0.67 1.60 -9.75
N ALA A 78 1.35 2.65 -9.30
CA ALA A 78 1.65 3.82 -10.13
C ALA A 78 2.44 3.45 -11.40
N GLU A 79 3.45 2.59 -11.25
CA GLU A 79 4.21 1.99 -12.33
C GLU A 79 4.30 0.47 -12.12
N PRO A 80 3.70 -0.35 -13.01
CA PRO A 80 3.73 -1.80 -12.85
C PRO A 80 5.16 -2.34 -12.67
N SER A 81 5.39 -3.06 -11.57
CA SER A 81 6.73 -3.46 -11.15
C SER A 81 6.72 -4.71 -10.29
N ASP A 82 7.83 -5.44 -10.30
CA ASP A 82 8.05 -6.60 -9.44
C ASP A 82 9.46 -6.47 -8.84
N PRO A 83 9.57 -5.81 -7.68
CA PRO A 83 10.88 -5.53 -7.10
C PRO A 83 11.59 -6.83 -6.70
N VAL A 84 12.91 -6.81 -6.84
CA VAL A 84 13.77 -7.84 -6.23
C VAL A 84 13.93 -7.50 -4.76
N LEU A 85 13.53 -8.44 -3.91
CA LEU A 85 13.44 -8.32 -2.46
C LEU A 85 14.55 -9.11 -1.76
N LEU A 86 14.32 -9.50 -0.50
CA LEU A 86 15.29 -10.24 0.28
C LEU A 86 15.61 -11.58 -0.38
N ASN A 87 16.88 -11.99 -0.27
CA ASN A 87 17.40 -13.24 -0.81
C ASN A 87 17.21 -13.40 -2.34
N GLY A 88 17.00 -12.30 -3.07
CA GLY A 88 16.77 -12.34 -4.51
C GLY A 88 15.36 -12.80 -4.89
N ASN A 89 14.43 -12.88 -3.94
CA ASN A 89 13.03 -13.20 -4.21
C ASN A 89 12.33 -12.04 -4.94
N SER A 90 11.31 -12.35 -5.71
CA SER A 90 10.39 -11.37 -6.30
C SER A 90 9.13 -11.25 -5.44
N PHE A 91 8.42 -10.11 -5.51
CA PHE A 91 7.17 -9.93 -4.78
C PHE A 91 6.03 -10.81 -5.34
N CYS A 92 5.98 -10.94 -6.67
CA CYS A 92 4.94 -11.66 -7.43
C CYS A 92 5.52 -12.54 -8.56
N GLY A 93 6.77 -12.30 -8.99
CA GLY A 93 7.40 -13.00 -10.11
C GLY A 93 7.02 -12.41 -11.48
N GLN A 94 6.09 -11.47 -11.51
CA GLN A 94 5.67 -10.67 -12.65
C GLN A 94 5.27 -9.27 -12.18
N PRO A 95 5.31 -8.25 -13.07
CA PRO A 95 4.95 -6.88 -12.70
C PRO A 95 3.56 -6.80 -12.06
N VAL A 96 3.52 -6.30 -10.83
CA VAL A 96 2.30 -6.06 -10.07
C VAL A 96 1.63 -4.79 -10.58
N THR A 97 0.34 -4.88 -10.86
CA THR A 97 -0.51 -3.80 -11.37
C THR A 97 -1.51 -3.31 -10.33
N TYR A 98 -1.89 -4.15 -9.36
CA TYR A 98 -2.75 -3.78 -8.24
C TYR A 98 -2.30 -4.43 -6.95
N VAL A 99 -2.55 -3.74 -5.84
CA VAL A 99 -2.45 -4.28 -4.48
C VAL A 99 -3.76 -4.02 -3.77
N ALA A 100 -4.27 -5.01 -3.04
CA ALA A 100 -5.33 -4.79 -2.07
C ALA A 100 -4.82 -5.04 -0.65
N THR A 101 -5.27 -4.22 0.29
CA THR A 101 -4.92 -4.37 1.71
C THR A 101 -6.07 -4.03 2.65
N TRP A 102 -6.18 -4.78 3.73
CA TRP A 102 -7.17 -4.57 4.80
C TRP A 102 -6.65 -5.11 6.13
N ALA A 103 -7.32 -4.72 7.22
CA ALA A 103 -7.08 -5.25 8.54
C ALA A 103 -8.01 -6.44 8.79
N ASP A 104 -7.47 -7.55 9.28
CA ASP A 104 -8.22 -8.71 9.76
C ASP A 104 -7.84 -8.99 11.22
N GLY A 105 -8.64 -8.45 12.15
CA GLY A 105 -8.31 -8.47 13.57
C GLY A 105 -7.05 -7.67 13.87
N LYS A 106 -5.96 -8.36 14.21
CA LYS A 106 -4.64 -7.76 14.44
C LYS A 106 -3.76 -7.79 13.21
N ASP A 107 -4.14 -8.58 12.22
CA ASP A 107 -3.31 -8.82 11.06
C ASP A 107 -3.59 -7.77 9.98
N ARG A 108 -2.55 -7.46 9.21
CA ARG A 108 -2.63 -6.69 7.98
C ARG A 108 -2.48 -7.66 6.81
N ILE A 109 -3.52 -7.77 6.00
CA ILE A 109 -3.48 -8.59 4.79
C ILE A 109 -3.05 -7.72 3.61
N VAL A 110 -2.14 -8.23 2.78
CA VAL A 110 -1.69 -7.62 1.53
C VAL A 110 -1.74 -8.68 0.44
N ILE A 111 -2.47 -8.41 -0.63
CA ILE A 111 -2.53 -9.25 -1.83
C ILE A 111 -2.14 -8.45 -3.06
N ALA A 112 -1.46 -9.09 -4.00
CA ALA A 112 -0.95 -8.49 -5.22
C ALA A 112 -1.53 -9.17 -6.46
N TYR A 113 -1.68 -8.39 -7.54
CA TYR A 113 -2.21 -8.83 -8.83
C TYR A 113 -1.35 -8.29 -9.97
N ASN A 114 -1.31 -9.00 -11.09
CA ASN A 114 -0.54 -8.66 -12.31
C ASN A 114 -1.43 -8.48 -13.57
N GLY A 115 -2.75 -8.37 -13.39
CA GLY A 115 -3.73 -8.26 -14.48
C GLY A 115 -4.06 -6.82 -14.90
N ALA A 116 -4.77 -6.65 -16.01
CA ALA A 116 -5.24 -5.34 -16.47
C ALA A 116 -6.50 -4.87 -15.74
N ASP A 117 -7.40 -5.78 -15.42
CA ASP A 117 -8.68 -5.50 -14.80
C ASP A 117 -8.55 -5.22 -13.31
N VAL A 118 -9.38 -4.31 -12.80
CA VAL A 118 -9.47 -4.03 -11.36
C VAL A 118 -9.95 -5.31 -10.65
N PRO A 119 -9.19 -5.83 -9.68
CA PRO A 119 -9.56 -7.06 -8.99
C PRO A 119 -10.82 -6.86 -8.17
N LYS A 120 -11.69 -7.86 -8.19
CA LYS A 120 -12.97 -7.87 -7.44
C LYS A 120 -12.98 -8.91 -6.33
N SER A 121 -12.08 -9.88 -6.41
CA SER A 121 -11.92 -10.96 -5.45
C SER A 121 -10.45 -11.35 -5.30
N ASP A 122 -10.16 -12.32 -4.44
CA ASP A 122 -8.89 -13.02 -4.33
C ASP A 122 -8.55 -13.91 -5.54
N GLU A 123 -9.45 -14.06 -6.50
CA GLU A 123 -9.15 -14.76 -7.75
C GLU A 123 -8.09 -14.00 -8.56
N GLY A 124 -7.11 -14.74 -9.09
CA GLY A 124 -6.05 -14.16 -9.92
C GLY A 124 -4.99 -13.37 -9.16
N MET A 125 -4.97 -13.42 -7.82
CA MET A 125 -3.84 -12.91 -7.05
C MET A 125 -2.57 -13.70 -7.38
N CYS A 126 -1.43 -13.02 -7.45
CA CYS A 126 -0.13 -13.66 -7.63
C CYS A 126 0.66 -13.80 -6.32
N ALA A 127 0.30 -13.02 -5.30
CA ALA A 127 0.92 -13.12 -3.98
C ALA A 127 -0.07 -12.72 -2.88
N LEU A 128 0.09 -13.34 -1.72
CA LEU A 128 -0.63 -13.07 -0.48
C LEU A 128 0.38 -13.06 0.67
N TYR A 129 0.36 -12.00 1.47
CA TYR A 129 1.18 -11.84 2.65
C TYR A 129 0.31 -11.38 3.82
N VAL A 130 0.59 -11.94 5.00
CA VAL A 130 -0.05 -11.62 6.27
C VAL A 130 1.01 -11.02 7.19
N TYR A 131 0.71 -9.89 7.81
CA TYR A 131 1.60 -9.19 8.71
C TYR A 131 0.90 -8.82 10.03
N GLN A 132 1.68 -8.47 11.05
CA GLN A 132 1.26 -8.02 12.39
C GLN A 132 1.89 -6.69 12.77
#